data_AF-A0A3L6G864-F1
#
_entry.id   AF-A0A3L6G864-F1
#
_cell.length_a   1.000
_cell.length_b   1.000
_cell.length_c   1.000
_cell.angle_alpha   90.00
_cell.angle_beta   90.00
_cell.angle_gamma   90.00
#
_symmetry.space_group_name_H-M   'P 1'
#
loop_
_entity.id
_entity.type
_entity.pdbx_description
1 polymer ?
#
loop_
_entity_poly.entity_id
_entity_poly.type
_entity_poly.pdbx_seq_one_letter_code
_entity_poly.pdbx_strand_id
1 'polypeptide(L)'
;MPAEYLDVVRHSDHGNLSWAPLLYRNPVSVLLGPAARGPVTVAGDAFHPMTPDMAQGGCSALEDAVVLARALSRAATPAEGVSAYVGQRRWRAAWLVAGAYLSGWIQQGGTNVGGVRGRLVKVFRDWLFYRFVFPRLADTMWFDCGDLTPPPPTAAVGKSHHTE
;
A
#
# COMPACT_ATOMS: atom_id res chain seq x y z
N MET A 1 18.51 -24.15 13.46
CA MET A 1 19.01 -22.78 13.21
C MET A 1 20.53 -22.83 13.16
N PRO A 2 21.19 -22.20 12.17
CA PRO A 2 22.66 -22.17 12.10
C PRO A 2 23.28 -21.44 13.30
N ALA A 3 24.48 -21.84 13.72
CA ALA A 3 25.14 -21.33 14.93
C ALA A 3 25.44 -19.82 14.88
N GLU A 4 25.72 -19.29 13.68
CA GLU A 4 25.99 -17.86 13.45
C GLU A 4 24.81 -16.96 13.84
N TYR A 5 23.56 -17.39 13.60
CA TYR A 5 22.38 -16.62 14.01
C TYR A 5 22.25 -16.52 15.53
N LEU A 6 22.60 -17.59 16.24
CA LEU A 6 22.59 -17.59 17.70
C LEU A 6 23.64 -16.64 18.26
N ASP A 7 24.79 -16.52 17.59
CA ASP A 7 25.86 -15.61 18.00
C ASP A 7 25.43 -14.14 17.85
N VAL A 8 24.81 -13.77 16.72
CA VAL A 8 24.26 -12.41 16.52
C VAL A 8 23.19 -12.08 17.56
N VAL A 9 22.28 -13.02 17.84
CA VAL A 9 21.21 -12.82 18.85
C VAL A 9 21.79 -12.64 20.25
N ARG A 10 22.88 -13.36 20.60
CA ARG A 10 23.55 -13.24 21.90
C ARG A 10 24.29 -11.92 22.08
N HIS A 11 24.79 -11.32 21.00
CA HIS A 11 25.45 -10.02 21.02
C HIS A 11 24.48 -8.83 20.89
N SER A 12 23.18 -9.09 20.71
CA SER A 12 22.17 -8.04 20.65
C SER A 12 21.85 -7.51 22.04
N ASP A 13 21.88 -6.20 22.23
CA ASP A 13 21.50 -5.57 23.50
C ASP A 13 20.03 -5.83 23.82
N HIS A 14 19.80 -6.64 24.87
CA HIS A 14 18.46 -7.02 25.30
C HIS A 14 17.64 -5.82 25.79
N GLY A 15 18.27 -4.72 26.22
CA GLY A 15 17.60 -3.48 26.62
C GLY A 15 16.92 -2.74 25.46
N ASN A 16 17.33 -3.00 24.22
CA ASN A 16 16.78 -2.39 23.01
C ASN A 16 15.76 -3.28 22.28
N LEU A 17 15.41 -4.44 22.86
CA LEU A 17 14.40 -5.32 22.27
C LEU A 17 13.00 -4.77 22.51
N SER A 18 12.39 -4.23 21.46
CA SER A 18 10.98 -3.87 21.46
C SER A 18 10.11 -5.05 21.03
N TRP A 19 9.14 -5.41 21.87
CA TRP A 19 8.10 -6.39 21.52
C TRP A 19 6.80 -5.64 21.25
N ALA A 20 6.46 -5.46 19.98
CA ALA A 20 5.19 -4.88 19.57
C ALA A 20 4.35 -5.93 18.85
N PRO A 21 3.10 -6.19 19.28
CA PRO A 21 2.22 -7.10 18.55
C PRO A 21 1.92 -6.53 17.17
N LEU A 22 2.04 -7.37 16.15
CA LEU A 22 1.61 -7.01 14.80
C LEU A 22 0.08 -6.96 14.76
N LEU A 23 -0.47 -5.76 14.58
CA LEU A 23 -1.90 -5.55 14.47
C LEU A 23 -2.34 -5.76 13.02
N TYR A 24 -3.31 -6.65 12.84
CA TYR A 24 -3.91 -6.92 11.53
C TYR A 24 -5.20 -6.12 11.35
N ARG A 25 -5.29 -5.42 10.22
CA ARG A 25 -6.55 -4.86 9.74
C ARG A 25 -6.95 -5.60 8.47
N ASN A 26 -8.20 -6.07 8.45
CA ASN A 26 -8.70 -6.79 7.29
C ASN A 26 -8.68 -5.89 6.03
N PRO A 27 -8.06 -6.30 4.91
CA PRO A 27 -8.06 -5.52 3.67
C PRO A 27 -9.44 -5.09 3.18
N VAL A 28 -10.47 -5.91 3.39
CA VAL A 28 -11.86 -5.58 3.07
C VAL A 28 -12.37 -4.40 3.89
N SER A 29 -11.92 -4.27 5.15
CA SER A 29 -12.27 -3.12 5.99
C SER A 29 -11.56 -1.84 5.55
N VAL A 30 -10.37 -1.94 4.96
CA VAL A 30 -9.68 -0.79 4.33
C VAL A 30 -10.43 -0.39 3.05
N LEU A 31 -10.87 -1.39 2.28
CA LEU A 31 -11.58 -1.19 1.03
C LEU A 31 -12.99 -0.63 1.19
N LEU A 32 -13.76 -1.12 2.17
CA LEU A 32 -15.19 -0.80 2.32
C LEU A 32 -15.50 0.09 3.54
N GLY A 33 -14.61 0.12 4.53
CA GLY A 33 -14.83 0.88 5.77
C GLY A 33 -14.59 2.38 5.60
N PRO A 34 -15.18 3.23 6.46
CA PRO A 34 -15.08 4.68 6.34
C PRO A 34 -13.63 5.15 6.52
N ALA A 35 -13.12 5.90 5.53
CA ALA A 35 -11.76 6.47 5.55
C ALA A 35 -11.77 8.01 5.54
N ALA A 36 -12.95 8.63 5.44
CA ALA A 36 -13.12 10.06 5.51
C ALA A 36 -14.49 10.43 6.08
N ARG A 37 -14.56 11.62 6.68
CA ARG A 37 -15.79 12.28 7.11
C ARG A 37 -15.64 13.79 6.88
N GLY A 38 -16.29 14.30 5.82
CA GLY A 38 -16.15 15.68 5.41
C GLY A 38 -14.68 16.03 5.13
N PRO A 39 -14.11 17.08 5.75
CA PRO A 39 -12.72 17.50 5.52
C PRO A 39 -11.69 16.68 6.30
N VAL A 40 -12.08 15.60 6.97
CA VAL A 40 -11.19 14.78 7.81
C VAL A 40 -10.96 13.40 7.19
N THR A 41 -9.72 12.94 7.15
CA THR A 41 -9.32 11.62 6.64
C THR A 41 -8.15 11.02 7.42
N VAL A 42 -7.84 9.76 7.14
CA VAL A 42 -6.69 9.03 7.68
C VAL A 42 -5.72 8.68 6.55
N ALA A 43 -4.43 8.62 6.88
CA ALA A 43 -3.34 8.27 5.97
C ALA A 43 -2.28 7.43 6.70
N GLY A 44 -1.39 6.79 5.94
CA GLY A 44 -0.34 5.93 6.49
C GLY A 44 -0.91 4.74 7.26
N ASP A 45 -0.23 4.32 8.33
CA ASP A 45 -0.65 3.19 9.16
C ASP A 45 -2.04 3.34 9.79
N ALA A 46 -2.56 4.56 9.97
CA ALA A 46 -3.93 4.77 10.43
C ALA A 46 -4.97 4.33 9.38
N PHE A 47 -4.60 4.40 8.10
CA PHE A 47 -5.44 3.99 6.99
C PHE A 47 -5.16 2.56 6.54
N HIS A 48 -3.88 2.19 6.37
CA HIS A 48 -3.43 0.92 5.81
C HIS A 48 -2.32 0.26 6.64
N PRO A 49 -2.59 -0.13 7.89
CA PRO A 49 -1.57 -0.80 8.70
C PRO A 49 -1.17 -2.11 8.02
N MET A 50 0.11 -2.29 7.80
CA MET A 50 0.66 -3.44 7.09
C MET A 50 1.77 -4.11 7.89
N THR A 51 1.92 -5.42 7.69
CA THR A 51 3.03 -6.16 8.28
C THR A 51 4.34 -5.74 7.62
N PRO A 52 5.49 -5.83 8.33
CA PRO A 52 6.78 -5.37 7.81
C PRO A 52 7.30 -6.23 6.64
N ASP A 53 6.62 -7.35 6.33
CA ASP A 53 7.06 -8.38 5.38
C ASP A 53 7.22 -7.89 3.93
N MET A 54 6.64 -6.73 3.59
CA MET A 54 6.80 -6.09 2.27
C MET A 54 7.63 -4.80 2.29
N ALA A 55 7.99 -4.28 3.47
CA ALA A 55 8.73 -3.02 3.63
C ALA A 55 8.14 -1.80 2.87
N GLN A 56 6.82 -1.79 2.61
CA GLN A 56 6.15 -0.73 1.83
C GLN A 56 5.36 0.28 2.66
N GLY A 57 5.32 0.14 3.99
CA GLY A 57 4.51 1.00 4.88
C GLY A 57 4.86 2.47 4.75
N GLY A 58 6.14 2.79 4.93
CA GLY A 58 6.65 4.15 4.82
C GLY A 58 6.47 4.74 3.43
N CYS A 59 6.77 3.96 2.37
CA CYS A 59 6.57 4.41 0.99
C CYS A 59 5.10 4.75 0.71
N SER A 60 4.18 3.86 1.10
CA SER A 60 2.74 4.07 0.93
C SER A 60 2.23 5.31 1.69
N ALA A 61 2.80 5.59 2.88
CA ALA A 61 2.48 6.80 3.64
C ALA A 61 2.95 8.09 2.93
N LEU A 62 4.11 8.06 2.28
CA LEU A 62 4.59 9.19 1.47
C LEU A 62 3.72 9.41 0.22
N GLU A 63 3.32 8.32 -0.44
CA GLU A 63 2.38 8.40 -1.56
C GLU A 63 1.04 9.01 -1.14
N ASP A 64 0.52 8.65 0.04
CA ASP A 64 -0.70 9.25 0.57
C ASP A 64 -0.55 10.76 0.73
N ALA A 65 0.59 11.24 1.25
CA ALA A 65 0.85 12.66 1.43
C ALA A 65 0.82 13.42 0.10
N VAL A 66 1.46 12.88 -0.94
CA VAL A 66 1.48 13.50 -2.28
C VAL A 66 0.09 13.50 -2.92
N VAL A 67 -0.62 12.37 -2.88
CA VAL A 67 -1.97 12.28 -3.46
C VAL A 67 -2.96 13.16 -2.70
N LEU A 68 -2.87 13.24 -1.37
CA LEU A 68 -3.73 14.11 -0.56
C LEU A 68 -3.47 15.59 -0.89
N ALA A 69 -2.21 16.01 -0.94
CA ALA A 69 -1.85 17.38 -1.31
C ALA A 69 -2.40 17.76 -2.70
N ARG A 70 -2.23 16.89 -3.69
CA ARG A 70 -2.75 17.11 -5.05
C ARG A 70 -4.27 17.15 -5.09
N ALA A 71 -4.95 16.23 -4.40
CA ALA A 71 -6.40 16.19 -4.36
C ALA A 71 -6.98 17.46 -3.70
N LEU A 72 -6.37 17.93 -2.61
CA LEU A 72 -6.75 19.18 -1.96
C LEU A 72 -6.48 20.40 -2.85
N SER A 73 -5.35 20.44 -3.56
CA SER A 73 -5.00 21.58 -4.43
C SER A 73 -5.95 21.78 -5.62
N ARG A 74 -6.64 20.72 -6.04
CA ARG A 74 -7.53 20.70 -7.22
C ARG A 74 -9.01 20.78 -6.88
N ALA A 75 -9.36 20.58 -5.61
CA ALA A 75 -10.75 20.54 -5.18
C ALA A 75 -11.28 21.93 -4.85
N ALA A 76 -12.58 22.15 -5.06
CA ALA A 76 -13.23 23.41 -4.68
C ALA A 76 -13.42 23.48 -3.15
N THR A 77 -13.49 22.34 -2.47
CA THR A 77 -13.60 22.27 -1.02
C THR A 77 -12.67 21.22 -0.41
N PRO A 78 -12.26 21.35 0.88
CA PRO A 78 -11.43 20.34 1.53
C PRO A 78 -12.10 18.96 1.61
N ALA A 79 -13.43 18.92 1.78
CA ALA A 79 -14.18 17.67 1.81
C ALA A 79 -14.17 16.92 0.47
N GLU A 80 -14.26 17.66 -0.63
CA GLU A 80 -14.11 17.10 -1.97
C GLU A 80 -12.70 16.56 -2.21
N GLY A 81 -11.66 17.32 -1.83
CA GLY A 81 -10.27 16.89 -1.97
C GLY A 81 -9.96 15.63 -1.15
N VAL A 82 -10.46 15.57 0.08
CA VAL A 82 -10.38 14.37 0.93
C VAL A 82 -11.08 13.17 0.28
N SER A 83 -12.28 13.35 -0.26
CA SER A 83 -13.03 12.28 -0.94
C SER A 83 -12.27 11.77 -2.17
N ALA A 84 -11.70 12.68 -2.96
CA ALA A 84 -10.89 12.34 -4.14
C ALA A 84 -9.60 11.58 -3.76
N TYR A 85 -8.92 12.00 -2.70
CA TYR A 85 -7.76 11.29 -2.14
C TYR A 85 -8.12 9.85 -1.75
N VAL A 86 -9.18 9.67 -0.94
CA VAL A 86 -9.61 8.34 -0.51
C VAL A 86 -9.99 7.48 -1.72
N GLY A 87 -10.72 8.04 -2.68
CA GLY A 87 -11.11 7.32 -3.90
C GLY A 87 -9.91 6.76 -4.68
N GLN A 88 -8.83 7.53 -4.79
CA GLN A 88 -7.61 7.10 -5.49
C GLN A 88 -6.79 6.06 -4.68
N ARG A 89 -6.68 6.25 -3.37
CA ARG A 89 -5.76 5.45 -2.54
C ARG A 89 -6.34 4.14 -2.04
N ARG A 90 -7.66 4.04 -1.89
CA ARG A 90 -8.31 2.91 -1.20
C ARG A 90 -8.03 1.56 -1.83
N TRP A 91 -8.06 1.45 -3.15
CA TRP A 91 -7.78 0.19 -3.84
C TRP A 91 -6.31 -0.23 -3.63
N ARG A 92 -5.39 0.70 -3.79
CA ARG A 92 -3.96 0.47 -3.60
C ARG A 92 -3.62 0.09 -2.16
N ALA A 93 -4.14 0.84 -1.20
CA ALA A 93 -4.01 0.57 0.23
C ALA A 93 -4.50 -0.85 0.59
N ALA A 94 -5.68 -1.25 0.12
CA ALA A 94 -6.20 -2.59 0.36
C ALA A 94 -5.31 -3.69 -0.23
N TRP A 95 -4.78 -3.47 -1.44
CA TRP A 95 -3.86 -4.43 -2.09
C TRP A 95 -2.53 -4.57 -1.34
N LEU A 96 -1.94 -3.48 -0.86
CA LEU A 96 -0.69 -3.51 -0.10
C LEU A 96 -0.88 -4.27 1.23
N VAL A 97 -1.97 -4.00 1.96
CA VAL A 97 -2.27 -4.71 3.21
C VAL A 97 -2.50 -6.21 2.95
N ALA A 98 -3.23 -6.56 1.88
CA ALA A 98 -3.47 -7.96 1.52
C ALA A 98 -2.18 -8.68 1.11
N GLY A 99 -1.33 -8.02 0.31
CA GLY A 99 -0.03 -8.55 -0.10
C GLY A 99 0.89 -8.79 1.09
N ALA A 100 0.98 -7.83 2.02
CA ALA A 100 1.83 -7.92 3.20
C ALA A 100 1.38 -9.08 4.10
N TYR A 101 0.07 -9.20 4.33
CA TYR A 101 -0.50 -10.32 5.09
C TYR A 101 -0.20 -11.69 4.46
N LEU A 102 -0.37 -11.81 3.14
CA LEU A 102 -0.09 -13.07 2.45
C LEU A 102 1.40 -13.41 2.45
N SER A 103 2.27 -12.40 2.34
CA SER A 103 3.72 -12.56 2.48
C SER A 103 4.09 -13.08 3.88
N GLY A 104 3.57 -12.44 4.93
CA GLY A 104 3.77 -12.86 6.31
C GLY A 104 3.27 -14.29 6.57
N TRP A 105 2.10 -14.65 6.03
CA TRP A 105 1.57 -16.02 6.13
C TRP A 105 2.48 -17.06 5.46
N ILE A 106 3.14 -16.70 4.36
CA ILE A 106 4.11 -17.57 3.66
C ILE A 106 5.42 -17.66 4.46
N GLN A 107 5.97 -16.54 4.92
CA GLN A 107 7.24 -16.47 5.65
C GLN A 107 7.18 -17.13 7.03
N GLN A 108 6.05 -17.00 7.75
CA GLN A 108 5.88 -17.59 9.08
C GLN A 108 5.42 -19.06 9.08
N GLY A 109 5.46 -19.73 7.92
CA GLY A 109 5.28 -21.18 7.87
C GLY A 109 3.82 -21.64 7.81
N GLY A 110 2.95 -20.94 7.05
CA GLY A 110 1.60 -21.41 6.69
C GLY A 110 1.53 -22.77 5.97
N THR A 111 2.67 -23.46 5.79
CA THR A 111 2.76 -24.83 5.27
C THR A 111 2.56 -25.93 6.30
N ASN A 112 2.26 -25.64 7.56
CA ASN A 112 1.83 -26.65 8.54
C ASN A 112 0.36 -27.07 8.38
N VAL A 113 -0.27 -26.83 7.23
CA VAL A 113 -1.57 -27.43 6.86
C VAL A 113 -1.29 -28.77 6.15
N GLY A 114 -1.28 -29.86 6.90
CA GLY A 114 -1.16 -31.22 6.33
C GLY A 114 -2.36 -31.59 5.47
N GLY A 115 -2.12 -32.33 4.38
CA GLY A 115 -3.17 -32.94 3.55
C GLY A 115 -3.59 -32.16 2.30
N VAL A 116 -4.75 -32.52 1.73
CA VAL A 116 -5.25 -32.02 0.44
C VAL A 116 -5.47 -30.50 0.45
N ARG A 117 -5.90 -29.94 1.59
CA ARG A 117 -6.11 -28.51 1.79
C ARG A 117 -4.81 -27.70 1.66
N GLY A 118 -3.70 -28.18 2.22
CA GLY A 118 -2.39 -27.53 2.07
C GLY A 118 -1.88 -27.56 0.63
N ARG A 119 -2.19 -28.64 -0.11
CA ARG A 119 -1.82 -28.77 -1.53
C ARG A 119 -2.67 -27.83 -2.41
N LEU A 120 -3.97 -27.71 -2.16
CA LEU A 120 -4.85 -26.79 -2.87
C LEU A 120 -4.49 -25.32 -2.60
N VAL A 121 -4.18 -24.97 -1.35
CA VAL A 121 -3.74 -23.60 -1.02
C VAL A 121 -2.38 -23.30 -1.62
N LYS A 122 -1.43 -24.25 -1.63
CA LYS A 122 -0.16 -24.12 -2.36
C LYS A 122 -0.39 -23.93 -3.86
N VAL A 123 -1.24 -24.73 -4.50
CA VAL A 123 -1.53 -24.61 -5.94
C VAL A 123 -2.24 -23.29 -6.24
N PHE A 124 -3.19 -22.86 -5.43
CA PHE A 124 -3.84 -21.56 -5.58
C PHE A 124 -2.87 -20.39 -5.38
N ARG A 125 -1.98 -20.46 -4.39
CA ARG A 125 -0.91 -19.49 -4.19
C ARG A 125 0.06 -19.48 -5.38
N ASP A 126 0.55 -20.64 -5.79
CA ASP A 126 1.55 -20.78 -6.85
C ASP A 126 0.96 -20.43 -8.23
N TRP A 127 -0.32 -20.69 -8.45
CA TRP A 127 -1.01 -20.42 -9.72
C TRP A 127 -1.70 -19.06 -9.78
N LEU A 128 -2.42 -18.63 -8.73
CA LEU A 128 -3.10 -17.34 -8.73
C LEU A 128 -2.20 -16.23 -8.19
N PHE A 129 -1.59 -16.43 -7.02
CA PHE A 129 -0.77 -15.38 -6.41
C PHE A 129 0.51 -15.13 -7.22
N TYR A 130 1.33 -16.13 -7.53
CA TYR A 130 2.58 -15.87 -8.25
C TYR A 130 2.41 -15.57 -9.75
N ARG A 131 1.37 -16.10 -10.42
CA ARG A 131 1.14 -15.83 -11.86
C ARG A 131 0.39 -14.52 -12.12
N PHE A 132 -0.56 -14.14 -11.28
CA PHE A 132 -1.46 -13.01 -11.54
C PHE A 132 -1.32 -11.86 -10.54
N VAL A 133 -1.09 -12.18 -9.25
CA VAL A 133 -0.97 -11.15 -8.19
C VAL A 133 0.45 -10.61 -8.11
N PHE A 134 1.48 -11.45 -8.12
CA PHE A 134 2.88 -11.06 -7.92
C PHE A 134 3.43 -10.15 -9.04
N PRO A 135 3.14 -10.38 -10.34
CA PRO A 135 3.53 -9.45 -11.39
C PRO A 135 2.81 -8.11 -11.24
N ARG A 136 1.51 -8.13 -10.88
CA ARG A 136 0.78 -6.90 -10.54
C ARG A 136 1.32 -6.23 -9.28
N LEU A 137 1.77 -6.99 -8.28
CA LEU A 137 2.33 -6.48 -7.03
C LEU A 137 3.67 -5.78 -7.29
N ALA A 138 4.53 -6.42 -8.12
CA ALA A 138 5.80 -5.90 -8.58
C ALA A 138 5.60 -4.64 -9.45
N ASP A 139 4.66 -4.66 -10.39
CA ASP A 139 4.29 -3.47 -11.18
C ASP A 139 3.70 -2.36 -10.31
N THR A 140 2.98 -2.72 -9.23
CA THR A 140 2.49 -1.74 -8.24
C THR A 140 3.53 -1.29 -7.22
N MET A 141 4.77 -1.79 -7.23
CA MET A 141 5.83 -1.15 -6.43
C MET A 141 6.11 0.27 -6.95
N TRP A 142 5.85 0.52 -8.23
CA TRP A 142 5.91 1.84 -8.81
C TRP A 142 4.50 2.47 -8.82
N PHE A 143 4.32 3.54 -8.04
CA PHE A 143 3.08 4.31 -8.05
C PHE A 143 3.37 5.75 -8.42
N ASP A 144 2.84 6.14 -9.57
CA ASP A 144 2.91 7.52 -10.01
C ASP A 144 1.93 8.36 -9.20
N CYS A 145 2.46 9.10 -8.24
CA CYS A 145 1.69 10.07 -7.46
C CYS A 145 1.39 11.35 -8.27
N GLY A 146 2.05 11.54 -9.42
CA GLY A 146 2.13 12.77 -10.19
C GLY A 146 2.97 13.86 -9.49
N ASP A 147 3.23 14.95 -10.22
CA ASP A 147 4.06 16.05 -9.72
C ASP A 147 3.29 17.01 -8.79
N LEU A 148 3.94 17.53 -7.76
CA LEU A 148 3.41 18.61 -6.93
C LEU A 148 3.46 19.96 -7.65
N THR A 149 4.27 20.10 -8.71
CA THR A 149 4.26 21.31 -9.53
C THR A 149 3.04 21.35 -10.46
N PRO A 150 2.36 22.51 -10.58
CA PRO A 150 1.32 22.66 -11.58
C PRO A 150 1.93 22.57 -12.99
N PRO A 151 1.23 21.94 -13.95
CA PRO A 151 1.71 21.91 -15.33
C PRO A 151 1.85 23.35 -15.85
N PRO A 152 2.84 23.62 -16.73
CA PRO A 152 2.99 24.94 -17.32
C PRO A 152 1.68 25.36 -18.01
N PRO A 153 1.32 26.65 -17.97
CA PRO A 153 0.09 27.14 -18.60
C PRO A 153 0.09 26.71 -20.06
N THR A 154 -0.97 26.04 -20.48
CA THR A 154 -1.17 25.63 -21.88
C THR A 154 -1.14 26.88 -22.74
N ALA A 155 -0.11 26.98 -23.61
CA ALA A 155 -0.08 28.01 -24.63
C ALA A 155 -1.38 27.91 -25.42
N ALA A 156 -2.18 28.98 -25.39
CA ALA A 156 -3.37 29.10 -26.21
C ALA A 156 -2.93 28.88 -27.66
N VAL A 157 -3.37 27.77 -28.27
CA VAL A 157 -3.25 27.57 -29.71
C VAL A 157 -4.08 28.68 -30.35
N GLY A 158 -3.42 29.75 -30.75
CA GLY A 158 -4.01 30.83 -31.52
C GLY A 158 -4.54 30.26 -32.82
N LYS A 159 -5.86 30.27 -32.99
CA LYS A 159 -6.49 30.03 -34.28
C LYS A 159 -6.08 31.18 -35.20
N SER A 160 -5.16 30.93 -36.12
CA SER A 160 -4.88 31.84 -37.23
C SER A 160 -6.11 31.89 -38.13
N HIS A 161 -6.88 32.97 -38.01
CA HIS A 161 -7.84 33.36 -39.03
C HIS A 161 -7.06 33.70 -40.30
N HIS A 162 -7.10 32.81 -41.30
CA HIS A 162 -6.77 33.15 -42.67
C HIS A 162 -8.01 33.77 -43.32
N THR A 163 -7.99 35.08 -43.48
CA THR A 163 -8.75 35.80 -44.50
C THR A 163 -7.80 36.07 -45.66
N GLU A 164 -8.04 35.42 -46.80
CA GLU A 164 -7.89 35.97 -48.16
C GLU A 164 -8.89 35.23 -49.05
#